data_AF-A0A554JX42-F1
#
_entry.id   AF-A0A554JX42-F1
#
_cell.length_a   1.000
_cell.length_b   1.000
_cell.length_c   1.000
_cell.angle_alpha   90.00
_cell.angle_beta   90.00
_cell.angle_gamma   90.00
#
_symmetry.space_group_name_H-M   'P 1'
#
loop_
_entity.id
_entity.type
_entity.pdbx_description
1 polymer ?
#
loop_
_entity_poly.entity_id
_entity_poly.type
_entity_poly.pdbx_seq_one_letter_code
_entity_poly.pdbx_strand_id
1 'polypeptide(L)'
;MKSREFFRADNTPEDPGLQSVREQFSGEDIAGEEKIPEVEAWLDQVDFDVLEDMFKEDIQKTGILPTEVNVLRRNRISHISGKSVGAYISSWNKIKMSHERITKNAAQYDIDAYLLFLSILIHEENHAVSKTRCWNLLQESGSPVLVQSGYASTAVEEKTLGKVELIAKTFELFNEGVTQKRARKMLVEYLRRTNHGDVDAVAHFTQVLDVYDPYNKAIRVVEALTRRLALTNGVSEESVWGALMRGYFEGEDLLREDFKEWFGEILPPDFMDRLMMADEEEMTVLLEELEPTSLKKAA
;
A
#
# COMPACT_ATOMS: atom_id res chain seq x y z
N MET A 1 -13.45 -5.70 11.05
CA MET A 1 -13.57 -4.37 10.41
C MET A 1 -13.65 -4.63 8.92
N LYS A 2 -14.63 -4.11 8.19
CA LYS A 2 -14.59 -4.22 6.73
C LYS A 2 -13.46 -3.32 6.22
N SER A 3 -12.46 -3.91 5.58
CA SER A 3 -11.35 -3.13 5.02
C SER A 3 -11.84 -2.22 3.90
N ARG A 4 -12.87 -2.63 3.15
CA ARG A 4 -13.40 -1.88 2.00
C ARG A 4 -14.85 -1.43 2.18
N GLU A 5 -15.06 -0.13 1.99
CA GLU A 5 -16.36 0.53 2.12
C GLU A 5 -16.67 1.39 0.90
N PHE A 6 -17.95 1.52 0.58
CA PHE A 6 -18.44 2.27 -0.57
C PHE A 6 -19.43 3.33 -0.12
N PHE A 7 -19.29 4.54 -0.65
CA PHE A 7 -20.04 5.71 -0.25
C PHE A 7 -20.57 6.49 -1.46
N ARG A 8 -21.66 7.20 -1.22
CA ARG A 8 -22.22 8.20 -2.14
C ARG A 8 -21.53 9.56 -1.93
N ALA A 9 -21.82 10.51 -2.82
CA ALA A 9 -21.25 11.86 -2.77
C ALA A 9 -21.54 12.61 -1.46
N ASP A 10 -22.67 12.32 -0.82
CA ASP A 10 -23.09 12.88 0.47
C ASP A 10 -22.49 12.14 1.68
N ASN A 11 -21.49 11.27 1.44
CA ASN A 11 -20.83 10.44 2.44
C ASN A 11 -21.75 9.42 3.13
N THR A 12 -22.93 9.14 2.57
CA THR A 12 -23.76 8.03 3.05
C THR A 12 -23.29 6.70 2.46
N PRO A 13 -23.32 5.59 3.23
CA PRO A 13 -22.96 4.27 2.71
C PRO A 13 -23.81 3.89 1.48
N GLU A 14 -23.18 3.27 0.48
CA GLU A 14 -23.90 2.70 -0.66
C GLU A 14 -24.80 1.52 -0.25
N ASP A 15 -25.75 1.17 -1.12
CA ASP A 15 -26.59 -0.01 -0.95
C ASP A 15 -25.72 -1.29 -0.95
N PRO A 16 -25.78 -2.14 0.10
CA PRO A 16 -25.04 -3.40 0.16
C PRO A 16 -25.28 -4.34 -1.04
N GLY A 17 -26.44 -4.25 -1.69
CA GLY A 17 -26.74 -4.98 -2.92
C GLY A 17 -25.82 -4.61 -4.08
N LEU A 18 -25.45 -3.32 -4.20
CA LEU A 18 -24.50 -2.86 -5.23
C LEU A 18 -23.09 -3.39 -4.97
N GLN A 19 -22.68 -3.49 -3.71
CA GLN A 19 -21.39 -4.09 -3.36
C GLN A 19 -21.32 -5.55 -3.81
N SER A 20 -22.38 -6.33 -3.57
CA SER A 20 -22.44 -7.74 -3.97
C SER A 20 -22.36 -7.90 -5.49
N VAL A 21 -23.03 -7.02 -6.23
CA VAL A 21 -22.97 -6.96 -7.70
C VAL A 21 -21.56 -6.64 -8.19
N ARG A 22 -20.86 -5.67 -7.58
CA ARG A 22 -19.45 -5.36 -7.91
C ARG A 22 -18.51 -6.55 -7.66
N GLU A 23 -18.68 -7.24 -6.54
CA GLU A 23 -17.87 -8.41 -6.18
C GLU A 23 -18.04 -9.56 -7.18
N GLN A 24 -19.28 -9.77 -7.66
CA GLN A 24 -19.60 -10.72 -8.71
C GLN A 24 -18.98 -10.31 -10.04
N PHE A 25 -19.21 -9.08 -10.50
CA PHE A 25 -18.63 -8.58 -11.76
C PHE A 25 -17.11 -8.63 -11.75
N SER A 26 -16.46 -8.27 -10.65
CA SER A 26 -15.00 -8.42 -10.50
C SER A 26 -14.57 -9.88 -10.68
N GLY A 27 -15.34 -10.84 -10.14
CA GLY A 27 -15.03 -12.26 -10.27
C GLY A 27 -15.18 -12.75 -11.71
N GLU A 28 -16.24 -12.33 -12.40
CA GLU A 28 -16.49 -12.65 -13.81
C GLU A 28 -15.42 -12.03 -14.73
N ASP A 29 -15.04 -10.77 -14.48
CA ASP A 29 -13.98 -10.08 -15.21
C ASP A 29 -12.65 -10.83 -15.08
N ILE A 30 -12.26 -11.21 -13.86
CA ILE A 30 -11.03 -12.01 -13.63
C ILE A 30 -11.10 -13.39 -14.28
N ALA A 31 -12.28 -14.03 -14.29
CA ALA A 31 -12.47 -15.32 -14.95
C ALA A 31 -12.35 -15.21 -16.49
N GLY A 32 -12.68 -14.04 -17.05
CA GLY A 32 -12.52 -13.74 -18.47
C GLY A 32 -11.12 -13.26 -18.87
N GLU A 33 -10.28 -12.89 -17.90
CA GLU A 33 -8.90 -12.46 -18.16
C GLU A 33 -7.98 -13.61 -18.58
N GLU A 34 -7.00 -13.28 -19.44
CA GLU A 34 -6.01 -14.24 -19.92
C GLU A 34 -5.19 -14.83 -18.75
N LYS A 35 -5.13 -16.16 -18.69
CA LYS A 35 -4.34 -16.89 -17.71
C LYS A 35 -2.96 -17.20 -18.28
N ILE A 36 -1.94 -16.57 -17.72
CA ILE A 36 -0.55 -16.81 -18.08
C ILE A 36 -0.04 -18.00 -17.25
N PRO A 37 0.35 -19.13 -17.87
CA PRO A 37 0.73 -20.35 -17.15
C PRO A 37 1.81 -20.12 -16.09
N GLU A 38 2.78 -19.26 -16.37
CA GLU A 38 3.87 -18.93 -15.46
C GLU A 38 3.39 -18.15 -14.23
N VAL A 39 2.42 -17.22 -14.38
CA VAL A 39 1.81 -16.52 -13.24
C VAL A 39 1.01 -17.50 -12.39
N GLU A 40 0.25 -18.39 -13.03
CA GLU A 40 -0.53 -19.41 -12.32
C GLU A 40 0.40 -20.37 -11.55
N ALA A 41 1.54 -20.75 -12.14
CA ALA A 41 2.54 -21.58 -11.48
C ALA A 41 3.23 -20.88 -10.30
N TRP A 42 3.42 -19.56 -10.34
CA TRP A 42 3.86 -18.79 -9.18
C TRP A 42 2.77 -18.72 -8.11
N LEU A 43 1.53 -18.43 -8.49
CA LEU A 43 0.41 -18.38 -7.55
C LEU A 43 0.17 -19.71 -6.83
N ASP A 44 0.38 -20.84 -7.50
CA ASP A 44 0.25 -22.17 -6.91
C ASP A 44 1.33 -22.48 -5.86
N GLN A 45 2.41 -21.69 -5.80
CA GLN A 45 3.47 -21.80 -4.78
C GLN A 45 3.24 -20.90 -3.56
N VAL A 46 2.25 -20.00 -3.61
CA VAL A 46 1.95 -19.08 -2.51
C VAL A 46 1.07 -19.76 -1.47
N ASP A 47 1.54 -19.79 -0.23
CA ASP A 47 0.77 -20.19 0.94
C ASP A 47 -0.07 -19.00 1.44
N PHE A 48 -1.26 -18.85 0.84
CA PHE A 48 -2.18 -17.76 1.20
C PHE A 48 -2.70 -17.85 2.63
N ASP A 49 -2.70 -19.03 3.26
CA ASP A 49 -3.13 -19.17 4.65
C ASP A 49 -2.08 -18.58 5.59
N VAL A 50 -0.80 -18.84 5.32
CA VAL A 50 0.31 -18.18 6.05
C VAL A 50 0.28 -16.66 5.87
N LEU A 51 0.03 -16.17 4.64
CA LEU A 51 -0.13 -14.72 4.41
C LEU A 51 -1.29 -14.15 5.23
N GLU A 52 -2.47 -14.79 5.20
CA GLU A 52 -3.63 -14.32 5.93
C GLU A 52 -3.39 -14.28 7.45
N ASP A 53 -2.79 -15.33 8.01
CA ASP A 53 -2.43 -15.38 9.43
C ASP A 53 -1.46 -14.25 9.81
N MET A 54 -0.45 -14.00 8.98
CA MET A 54 0.48 -12.89 9.19
C MET A 54 -0.19 -11.52 9.17
N PHE A 55 -1.09 -11.26 8.22
CA PHE A 55 -1.85 -10.02 8.17
C PHE A 55 -2.75 -9.85 9.41
N LYS A 56 -3.44 -10.93 9.83
CA LYS A 56 -4.28 -10.92 11.04
C LYS A 56 -3.48 -10.62 12.31
N GLU A 57 -2.35 -11.29 12.50
CA GLU A 57 -1.46 -11.07 13.64
C GLU A 57 -0.97 -9.62 13.71
N ASP A 58 -0.56 -9.06 12.56
CA ASP A 58 -0.03 -7.71 12.49
C ASP A 58 -1.10 -6.65 12.76
N ILE A 59 -2.31 -6.82 12.22
CA ILE A 59 -3.47 -5.97 12.55
C ILE A 59 -3.80 -6.06 14.04
N GLN A 60 -3.79 -7.26 14.62
CA GLN A 60 -4.08 -7.47 16.03
C GLN A 60 -3.10 -6.71 16.94
N LYS A 61 -1.83 -6.60 16.57
CA LYS A 61 -0.82 -5.81 17.30
C LYS A 61 -1.15 -4.32 17.37
N THR A 62 -1.96 -3.81 16.44
CA THR A 62 -2.42 -2.41 16.43
C THR A 62 -3.66 -2.16 17.30
N GLY A 63 -4.19 -3.20 17.96
CA GLY A 63 -5.41 -3.12 18.78
C GLY A 63 -6.71 -3.24 17.99
N ILE A 64 -6.63 -3.54 16.69
CA ILE A 64 -7.78 -3.75 15.81
C ILE A 64 -8.15 -5.24 15.82
N LEU A 65 -9.44 -5.55 15.95
CA LEU A 65 -9.93 -6.94 15.87
C LEU A 65 -9.93 -7.42 14.40
N PRO A 66 -9.17 -8.47 14.05
CA PRO A 66 -9.02 -8.94 12.66
C PRO A 66 -10.18 -9.85 12.23
N THR A 67 -11.43 -9.45 12.53
CA THR A 67 -12.60 -10.29 12.22
C THR A 67 -12.85 -10.45 10.72
N GLU A 68 -12.39 -9.49 9.92
CA GLU A 68 -12.55 -9.44 8.47
C GLU A 68 -11.29 -8.77 7.90
N VAL A 69 -10.32 -9.56 7.44
CA VAL A 69 -9.12 -9.04 6.76
C VAL A 69 -9.29 -9.34 5.27
N ASN A 70 -9.12 -8.34 4.42
CA ASN A 70 -9.26 -8.49 2.97
C ASN A 70 -7.95 -8.93 2.35
N VAL A 71 -7.56 -10.16 2.65
CA VAL A 71 -6.46 -10.83 1.96
C VAL A 71 -7.00 -11.45 0.68
N LEU A 72 -6.43 -11.09 -0.46
CA LEU A 72 -6.91 -11.56 -1.75
C LEU A 72 -6.34 -12.94 -2.05
N ARG A 73 -7.25 -13.87 -2.34
CA ARG A 73 -6.87 -15.24 -2.70
C ARG A 73 -6.50 -15.30 -4.18
N ARG A 74 -5.93 -16.43 -4.59
CA ARG A 74 -5.57 -16.76 -5.99
C ARG A 74 -6.59 -16.31 -7.04
N ASN A 75 -7.89 -16.47 -6.78
CA ASN A 75 -8.96 -16.11 -7.72
C ASN A 75 -9.21 -14.60 -7.87
N ARG A 76 -8.50 -13.76 -7.12
CA ARG A 76 -8.53 -12.30 -7.17
C ARG A 76 -7.22 -11.70 -7.70
N ILE A 77 -6.32 -12.56 -8.20
CA ILE A 77 -5.04 -12.15 -8.77
C ILE A 77 -5.00 -12.57 -10.24
N SER A 78 -4.58 -11.67 -11.11
CA SER A 78 -4.56 -11.90 -12.55
C SER A 78 -3.41 -11.18 -13.25
N HIS A 79 -3.28 -11.42 -14.55
CA HIS A 79 -2.24 -10.78 -15.36
C HIS A 79 -2.61 -9.36 -15.78
N ILE A 80 -1.62 -8.45 -15.83
CA ILE A 80 -1.73 -7.17 -16.55
C ILE A 80 -0.69 -7.06 -17.65
N SER A 81 -1.16 -6.69 -18.84
CA SER A 81 -0.32 -6.24 -19.94
C SER A 81 -0.02 -4.73 -19.79
N GLY A 82 1.20 -4.31 -20.09
CA GLY A 82 1.56 -2.89 -20.11
C GLY A 82 2.86 -2.52 -19.38
N LYS A 83 2.84 -1.36 -18.72
CA LYS A 83 4.03 -0.77 -18.08
C LYS A 83 4.14 -1.06 -16.58
N SER A 84 3.03 -1.37 -15.90
CA SER A 84 3.08 -1.65 -14.46
C SER A 84 3.61 -3.05 -14.19
N VAL A 85 4.30 -3.21 -13.05
CA VAL A 85 4.78 -4.51 -12.57
C VAL A 85 3.72 -5.21 -11.72
N GLY A 86 3.06 -4.44 -10.85
CA GLY A 86 1.92 -4.83 -10.01
C GLY A 86 0.95 -3.64 -9.86
N ALA A 87 -0.30 -3.91 -9.50
CA ALA A 87 -1.23 -2.90 -9.01
C ALA A 87 -2.43 -3.57 -8.31
N TYR A 88 -2.77 -3.09 -7.12
CA TYR A 88 -4.06 -3.32 -6.48
C TYR A 88 -5.10 -2.33 -7.03
N ILE A 89 -6.21 -2.88 -7.51
CA ILE A 89 -7.32 -2.12 -8.06
C ILE A 89 -8.44 -2.05 -7.02
N SER A 90 -8.40 -1.03 -6.17
CA SER A 90 -9.30 -0.85 -5.01
C SER A 90 -10.78 -0.95 -5.33
N SER A 91 -11.23 -0.42 -6.47
CA SER A 91 -12.64 -0.47 -6.90
C SER A 91 -13.12 -1.88 -7.20
N TRP A 92 -12.23 -2.75 -7.69
CA TRP A 92 -12.55 -4.11 -8.13
C TRP A 92 -12.04 -5.20 -7.17
N ASN A 93 -11.29 -4.87 -6.12
CA ASN A 93 -10.73 -5.83 -5.16
C ASN A 93 -9.85 -6.91 -5.80
N LYS A 94 -8.94 -6.48 -6.68
CA LYS A 94 -8.08 -7.42 -7.37
C LYS A 94 -6.68 -6.88 -7.53
N ILE A 95 -5.73 -7.79 -7.56
CA ILE A 95 -4.34 -7.48 -7.85
C ILE A 95 -4.08 -7.91 -9.29
N LYS A 96 -3.41 -7.05 -10.06
CA LYS A 96 -2.89 -7.44 -11.37
C LYS A 96 -1.37 -7.37 -11.40
N MET A 97 -0.75 -8.35 -12.03
CA MET A 97 0.72 -8.47 -12.08
C MET A 97 1.24 -8.82 -13.47
N SER A 98 2.39 -8.28 -13.83
CA SER A 98 2.97 -8.48 -15.16
C SER A 98 4.14 -9.46 -15.13
N HIS A 99 3.94 -10.69 -15.62
CA HIS A 99 4.99 -11.71 -15.74
C HIS A 99 6.21 -11.23 -16.52
N GLU A 100 5.97 -10.57 -17.67
CA GLU A 100 7.04 -10.04 -18.53
C GLU A 100 7.90 -9.02 -17.78
N ARG A 101 7.27 -8.08 -17.06
CA ARG A 101 7.99 -7.05 -16.31
C ARG A 101 8.74 -7.62 -15.13
N ILE A 102 8.12 -8.54 -14.39
CA ILE A 102 8.76 -9.22 -13.26
C ILE A 102 10.00 -9.97 -13.75
N THR A 103 9.86 -10.80 -14.78
CA THR A 103 10.99 -11.58 -15.33
C THR A 103 12.10 -10.67 -15.86
N LYS A 104 11.73 -9.59 -16.56
CA LYS A 104 12.70 -8.62 -17.08
C LYS A 104 13.45 -7.91 -15.96
N ASN A 105 12.75 -7.42 -14.94
CA ASN A 105 13.36 -6.72 -13.81
C ASN A 105 14.22 -7.69 -12.99
N ALA A 106 13.75 -8.91 -12.78
CA ALA A 106 14.49 -9.96 -12.08
C ALA A 106 15.83 -10.25 -12.79
N ALA A 107 15.80 -10.44 -14.11
CA ALA A 107 17.00 -10.62 -14.91
C ALA A 107 17.91 -9.36 -14.92
N GLN A 108 17.34 -8.16 -14.93
CA GLN A 108 18.11 -6.91 -14.90
C GLN A 108 18.92 -6.75 -13.62
N TYR A 109 18.37 -7.19 -12.48
CA TYR A 109 19.00 -7.05 -11.16
C TYR A 109 19.63 -8.34 -10.62
N ASP A 110 19.68 -9.40 -11.44
CA ASP A 110 20.22 -10.72 -11.08
C ASP A 110 19.55 -11.36 -9.84
N ILE A 111 18.23 -11.23 -9.74
CA ILE A 111 17.42 -11.78 -8.64
C ILE A 111 16.45 -12.85 -9.13
N ASP A 112 16.00 -13.68 -8.19
CA ASP A 112 14.97 -14.68 -8.47
C ASP A 112 13.62 -14.01 -8.81
N ALA A 113 13.03 -14.41 -9.94
CA ALA A 113 11.79 -13.81 -10.44
C ALA A 113 10.58 -14.13 -9.55
N TYR A 114 10.56 -15.30 -8.91
CA TYR A 114 9.49 -15.66 -7.98
C TYR A 114 9.59 -14.85 -6.68
N LEU A 115 10.80 -14.60 -6.16
CA LEU A 115 10.99 -13.70 -5.01
C LEU A 115 10.51 -12.28 -5.31
N LEU A 116 10.80 -11.75 -6.51
CA LEU A 116 10.29 -10.45 -6.94
C LEU A 116 8.76 -10.47 -7.07
N PHE A 117 8.18 -11.50 -7.68
CA PHE A 117 6.73 -11.70 -7.73
C PHE A 117 6.12 -11.68 -6.32
N LEU A 118 6.65 -12.47 -5.40
CA LEU A 118 6.13 -12.56 -4.04
C LEU A 118 6.23 -11.23 -3.28
N SER A 119 7.34 -10.50 -3.46
CA SER A 119 7.51 -9.16 -2.88
C SER A 119 6.44 -8.18 -3.38
N ILE A 120 6.14 -8.21 -4.68
CA ILE A 120 5.11 -7.33 -5.26
C ILE A 120 3.73 -7.77 -4.79
N LEU A 121 3.44 -9.07 -4.78
CA LEU A 121 2.16 -9.58 -4.28
C LEU A 121 1.90 -9.11 -2.84
N ILE A 122 2.89 -9.26 -1.96
CA ILE A 122 2.78 -8.81 -0.57
C ILE A 122 2.60 -7.30 -0.49
N HIS A 123 3.30 -6.52 -1.32
CA HIS A 123 3.09 -5.06 -1.41
C HIS A 123 1.64 -4.72 -1.79
N GLU A 124 1.09 -5.34 -2.83
CA GLU A 124 -0.27 -5.05 -3.28
C GLU A 124 -1.34 -5.56 -2.28
N GLU A 125 -1.08 -6.68 -1.60
CA GLU A 125 -1.91 -7.16 -0.48
C GLU A 125 -1.95 -6.16 0.69
N ASN A 126 -0.85 -5.44 0.95
CA ASN A 126 -0.85 -4.39 1.98
C ASN A 126 -1.90 -3.31 1.66
N HIS A 127 -2.00 -2.88 0.40
CA HIS A 127 -3.06 -1.97 -0.02
C HIS A 127 -4.46 -2.59 0.15
N ALA A 128 -4.65 -3.86 -0.22
CA ALA A 128 -5.93 -4.55 -0.10
C ALA A 128 -6.41 -4.67 1.36
N VAL A 129 -5.48 -4.89 2.28
CA VAL A 129 -5.72 -5.04 3.72
C VAL A 129 -5.89 -3.69 4.43
N SER A 130 -5.34 -2.61 3.89
CA SER A 130 -5.54 -1.25 4.39
C SER A 130 -7.02 -0.84 4.33
N LYS A 131 -7.38 0.23 5.06
CA LYS A 131 -8.72 0.80 4.88
C LYS A 131 -8.84 1.37 3.47
N THR A 132 -9.79 0.84 2.73
CA THR A 132 -10.20 1.33 1.42
C THR A 132 -11.58 1.96 1.52
N ARG A 133 -11.72 3.20 1.05
CA ARG A 133 -13.02 3.85 0.88
C ARG A 133 -13.15 4.34 -0.55
N CYS A 134 -14.29 4.04 -1.17
CA CYS A 134 -14.57 4.42 -2.54
C CYS A 134 -15.84 5.27 -2.58
N TRP A 135 -15.78 6.46 -3.15
CA TRP A 135 -16.93 7.33 -3.35
C TRP A 135 -17.30 7.44 -4.83
N ASN A 136 -18.59 7.51 -5.11
CA ASN A 136 -19.16 7.85 -6.43
C ASN A 136 -18.84 6.90 -7.59
N LEU A 137 -18.41 5.66 -7.33
CA LEU A 137 -17.97 4.75 -8.40
C LEU A 137 -19.04 4.38 -9.45
N LEU A 138 -20.34 4.58 -9.18
CA LEU A 138 -21.44 4.24 -10.10
C LEU A 138 -22.45 5.38 -10.29
N GLN A 139 -22.15 6.58 -9.79
CA GLN A 139 -23.10 7.69 -9.97
C GLN A 139 -22.93 8.31 -11.35
N GLU A 140 -24.06 8.55 -12.05
CA GLU A 140 -24.12 9.32 -13.29
C GLU A 140 -23.81 10.82 -13.09
N SER A 141 -23.47 11.23 -11.87
CA SER A 141 -23.21 12.62 -11.53
C SER A 141 -21.79 12.98 -11.96
N GLY A 142 -21.59 14.18 -12.51
CA GLY A 142 -20.26 14.74 -12.82
C GLY A 142 -19.41 15.06 -11.59
N SER A 143 -19.57 14.30 -10.50
CA SER A 143 -18.73 14.36 -9.32
C SER A 143 -17.54 13.42 -9.51
N PRO A 144 -16.35 13.79 -9.01
CA PRO A 144 -15.20 12.91 -9.10
C PRO A 144 -15.40 11.63 -8.29
N VAL A 145 -14.81 10.55 -8.81
CA VAL A 145 -14.60 9.32 -8.06
C VAL A 145 -13.43 9.55 -7.13
N LEU A 146 -13.65 9.37 -5.84
CA LEU A 146 -12.61 9.41 -4.82
C LEU A 146 -12.31 7.98 -4.39
N VAL A 147 -11.03 7.63 -4.32
CA VAL A 147 -10.56 6.35 -3.79
C VAL A 147 -9.50 6.63 -2.74
N GLN A 148 -9.76 6.20 -1.51
CA GLN A 148 -8.79 6.18 -0.42
C GLN A 148 -8.28 4.74 -0.24
N SER A 149 -6.97 4.58 0.00
CA SER A 149 -6.32 3.33 0.37
C SER A 149 -5.23 3.64 1.40
N GLY A 150 -5.45 3.24 2.65
CA GLY A 150 -4.62 3.66 3.77
C GLY A 150 -4.66 5.19 3.94
N TYR A 151 -3.47 5.81 3.86
CA TYR A 151 -3.33 7.27 3.94
C TYR A 151 -3.50 7.95 2.59
N ALA A 152 -3.32 7.24 1.48
CA ALA A 152 -3.41 7.83 0.15
C ALA A 152 -4.86 8.05 -0.25
N SER A 153 -5.15 9.19 -0.88
CA SER A 153 -6.40 9.41 -1.59
C SER A 153 -6.15 9.88 -3.02
N THR A 154 -6.96 9.39 -3.95
CA THR A 154 -6.91 9.75 -5.36
C THR A 154 -8.30 10.19 -5.82
N ALA A 155 -8.38 11.40 -6.36
CA ALA A 155 -9.57 11.93 -6.99
C ALA A 155 -9.42 11.87 -8.51
N VAL A 156 -10.39 11.26 -9.19
CA VAL A 156 -10.42 11.18 -10.65
C VAL A 156 -11.76 11.67 -11.20
N GLU A 157 -11.71 12.37 -12.33
CA GLU A 157 -12.90 12.77 -13.09
C GLU A 157 -13.03 11.89 -14.33
N GLU A 158 -14.21 11.35 -14.60
CA GLU A 158 -14.49 10.75 -15.89
C GLU A 158 -14.79 11.86 -16.92
N LYS A 159 -13.93 11.99 -17.93
CA LYS A 159 -14.18 12.81 -19.12
C LYS A 159 -14.98 12.04 -20.16
N THR A 160 -15.35 12.74 -21.22
CA THR A 160 -16.05 12.17 -22.38
C THR A 160 -15.32 10.93 -22.93
N LEU A 161 -16.09 9.87 -23.23
CA LEU A 161 -15.61 8.62 -23.85
C LEU A 161 -14.62 7.80 -22.98
N GLY A 162 -14.91 7.62 -21.69
CA GLY A 162 -14.17 6.69 -20.81
C GLY A 162 -12.72 7.10 -20.53
N LYS A 163 -12.36 8.35 -20.82
CA LYS A 163 -11.06 8.91 -20.43
C LYS A 163 -11.15 9.42 -19.00
N VAL A 164 -10.32 8.88 -18.13
CA VAL A 164 -10.23 9.32 -16.74
C VAL A 164 -9.12 10.37 -16.61
N GLU A 165 -9.44 11.54 -16.05
CA GLU A 165 -8.44 12.56 -15.66
C GLU A 165 -8.15 12.47 -14.17
N LEU A 166 -6.87 12.46 -13.82
CA LEU A 166 -6.43 12.58 -12.45
C LEU A 166 -6.56 14.03 -11.99
N ILE A 167 -7.36 14.27 -10.94
CA ILE A 167 -7.53 15.60 -10.35
C ILE A 167 -6.48 15.84 -9.28
N ALA A 168 -6.35 14.90 -8.35
CA ALA A 168 -5.47 15.02 -7.20
C ALA A 168 -5.01 13.65 -6.70
N LYS A 169 -3.79 13.62 -6.17
CA LYS A 169 -3.30 12.55 -5.31
C LYS A 169 -2.77 13.17 -4.04
N THR A 170 -3.19 12.64 -2.90
CA THR A 170 -2.75 13.09 -1.59
C THR A 170 -2.06 11.95 -0.87
N PHE A 171 -0.92 12.24 -0.25
CA PHE A 171 -0.10 11.31 0.53
C PHE A 171 0.31 10.04 -0.21
N GLU A 172 0.35 10.03 -1.55
CA GLU A 172 0.69 8.84 -2.35
C GLU A 172 2.05 8.27 -1.93
N LEU A 173 3.13 9.05 -2.08
CA LEU A 173 4.47 8.57 -1.75
C LEU A 173 4.63 8.23 -0.27
N PHE A 174 3.98 8.97 0.64
CA PHE A 174 4.01 8.64 2.06
C PHE A 174 3.35 7.28 2.33
N ASN A 175 2.19 7.04 1.75
CA ASN A 175 1.48 5.77 1.83
C ASN A 175 2.30 4.62 1.24
N GLU A 176 2.94 4.82 0.08
CA GLU A 176 3.87 3.85 -0.51
C GLU A 176 5.05 3.53 0.42
N GLY A 177 5.58 4.55 1.12
CA GLY A 177 6.62 4.35 2.13
C GLY A 177 6.17 3.46 3.28
N VAL A 178 4.93 3.65 3.78
CA VAL A 178 4.33 2.81 4.83
C VAL A 178 4.09 1.39 4.30
N THR A 179 3.46 1.26 3.14
CA THR A 179 3.18 -0.02 2.46
C THR A 179 4.47 -0.80 2.25
N GLN A 180 5.50 -0.19 1.65
CA GLN A 180 6.73 -0.90 1.31
C GLN A 180 7.55 -1.28 2.54
N LYS A 181 7.66 -0.38 3.54
CA LYS A 181 8.33 -0.70 4.81
C LYS A 181 7.69 -1.92 5.49
N ARG A 182 6.36 -2.00 5.46
CA ARG A 182 5.62 -3.16 5.98
C ARG A 182 5.82 -4.39 5.11
N ALA A 183 5.68 -4.26 3.80
CA ALA A 183 5.80 -5.36 2.84
C ALA A 183 7.16 -6.08 2.96
N ARG A 184 8.27 -5.34 3.14
CA ARG A 184 9.59 -5.94 3.38
C ARG A 184 9.64 -6.81 4.63
N LYS A 185 9.10 -6.32 5.75
CA LYS A 185 9.03 -7.10 7.00
C LYS A 185 8.17 -8.36 6.82
N MET A 186 7.05 -8.23 6.11
CA MET A 186 6.16 -9.35 5.83
C MET A 186 6.79 -10.38 4.89
N LEU A 187 7.53 -9.95 3.87
CA LEU A 187 8.22 -10.87 2.97
C LEU A 187 9.23 -11.73 3.73
N VAL A 188 10.11 -11.11 4.53
CA VAL A 188 11.11 -11.84 5.32
C VAL A 188 10.45 -12.84 6.27
N GLU A 189 9.39 -12.43 6.95
CA GLU A 189 8.65 -13.30 7.86
C GLU A 189 7.93 -14.44 7.13
N TYR A 190 7.38 -14.18 5.95
CA TYR A 190 6.71 -15.20 5.13
C TYR A 190 7.70 -16.26 4.66
N LEU A 191 8.85 -15.84 4.12
CA LEU A 191 9.91 -16.74 3.68
C LEU A 191 10.41 -17.61 4.84
N ARG A 192 10.53 -17.02 6.04
CA ARG A 192 10.90 -17.73 7.26
C ARG A 192 9.86 -18.78 7.67
N ARG A 193 8.55 -18.46 7.62
CA ARG A 193 7.46 -19.38 8.02
C ARG A 193 7.25 -20.52 7.03
N THR A 194 7.41 -20.25 5.74
CA THR A 194 7.21 -21.22 4.66
C THR A 194 8.48 -22.01 4.32
N ASN A 195 9.63 -21.63 4.92
CA ASN A 195 10.95 -22.15 4.56
C ASN A 195 11.18 -22.09 3.03
N HIS A 196 10.75 -20.97 2.43
CA HIS A 196 10.80 -20.75 1.00
C HIS A 196 12.03 -19.89 0.64
N GLY A 197 12.73 -20.27 -0.42
CA GLY A 197 13.92 -19.57 -0.91
C GLY A 197 15.22 -20.09 -0.26
N ASP A 198 16.29 -20.01 -1.04
CA ASP A 198 17.65 -20.23 -0.54
C ASP A 198 18.11 -19.01 0.28
N VAL A 199 18.84 -19.24 1.38
CA VAL A 199 19.25 -18.17 2.31
C VAL A 199 20.07 -17.09 1.59
N ASP A 200 20.96 -17.51 0.69
CA ASP A 200 21.80 -16.58 -0.07
C ASP A 200 20.97 -15.79 -1.09
N ALA A 201 20.00 -16.44 -1.75
CA ALA A 201 19.07 -15.77 -2.66
C ALA A 201 18.20 -14.73 -1.95
N VAL A 202 17.69 -15.03 -0.75
CA VAL A 202 16.88 -14.09 0.05
C VAL A 202 17.73 -12.92 0.55
N ALA A 203 18.96 -13.19 0.99
CA ALA A 203 19.89 -12.15 1.40
C ALA A 203 20.25 -11.21 0.23
N HIS A 204 20.56 -11.79 -0.94
CA HIS A 204 20.84 -11.02 -2.15
C HIS A 204 19.63 -10.18 -2.58
N PHE A 205 18.44 -10.78 -2.61
CA PHE A 205 17.19 -10.09 -2.94
C PHE A 205 16.94 -8.88 -2.02
N THR A 206 17.12 -9.05 -0.71
CA THR A 206 16.93 -7.97 0.26
C THR A 206 17.91 -6.81 0.03
N GLN A 207 19.19 -7.13 -0.25
CA GLN A 207 20.19 -6.12 -0.59
C GLN A 207 19.84 -5.36 -1.88
N VAL A 208 19.34 -6.07 -2.89
CA VAL A 208 18.91 -5.45 -4.16
C VAL A 208 17.73 -4.50 -3.94
N LEU A 209 16.73 -4.88 -3.14
CA LEU A 209 15.63 -3.99 -2.78
C LEU A 209 16.13 -2.73 -2.06
N ASP A 210 17.07 -2.86 -1.12
CA ASP A 210 17.61 -1.71 -0.39
C ASP A 210 18.35 -0.71 -1.29
N VAL A 211 18.82 -1.15 -2.48
CA VAL A 211 19.53 -0.29 -3.43
C VAL A 211 18.62 0.25 -4.53
N TYR A 212 17.78 -0.61 -5.12
CA TYR A 212 17.10 -0.30 -6.39
C TYR A 212 15.59 -0.08 -6.27
N ASP A 213 15.01 -0.30 -5.09
CA ASP A 213 13.58 -0.06 -4.90
C ASP A 213 13.27 1.45 -4.99
N PRO A 214 12.36 1.86 -5.89
CA PRO A 214 12.01 3.28 -6.06
C PRO A 214 11.42 3.89 -4.78
N TYR A 215 10.86 3.09 -3.87
CA TYR A 215 10.24 3.56 -2.64
C TYR A 215 11.22 3.74 -1.47
N ASN A 216 12.51 3.43 -1.64
CA ASN A 216 13.51 3.58 -0.57
C ASN A 216 13.51 4.98 0.06
N LYS A 217 13.35 6.03 -0.75
CA LYS A 217 13.28 7.40 -0.25
C LYS A 217 12.04 7.62 0.62
N ALA A 218 10.89 7.13 0.19
CA ALA A 218 9.65 7.21 0.95
C ALA A 218 9.72 6.44 2.28
N ILE A 219 10.31 5.24 2.28
CA ILE A 219 10.56 4.47 3.51
C ILE A 219 11.40 5.28 4.49
N ARG A 220 12.48 5.92 4.01
CA ARG A 220 13.36 6.75 4.86
C ARG A 220 12.63 7.96 5.44
N VAL A 221 11.75 8.61 4.69
CA VAL A 221 10.91 9.70 5.22
C VAL A 221 9.99 9.17 6.33
N VAL A 222 9.33 8.03 6.13
CA VAL A 222 8.49 7.40 7.15
C VAL A 222 9.30 7.05 8.41
N GLU A 223 10.51 6.52 8.26
CA GLU A 223 11.41 6.21 9.37
C GLU A 223 11.89 7.45 10.12
N ALA A 224 12.32 8.48 9.40
CA ALA A 224 12.76 9.73 10.00
C ALA A 224 11.62 10.44 10.73
N LEU A 225 10.40 10.43 10.16
CA LEU A 225 9.20 10.94 10.82
C LEU A 225 8.88 10.12 12.08
N THR A 226 8.90 8.79 11.99
CA THR A 226 8.68 7.90 13.14
C THR A 226 9.64 8.22 14.28
N ARG A 227 10.93 8.36 13.97
CA ARG A 227 11.98 8.71 14.94
C ARG A 227 11.76 10.09 15.54
N ARG A 228 11.47 11.09 14.71
CA ARG A 228 11.21 12.47 15.15
C ARG A 228 10.04 12.51 16.14
N LEU A 229 8.93 11.85 15.81
CA LEU A 229 7.77 11.76 16.69
C LEU A 229 8.09 11.01 17.99
N ALA A 230 8.84 9.90 17.91
CA ALA A 230 9.23 9.10 19.07
C ALA A 230 10.07 9.93 20.06
N LEU A 231 11.08 10.63 19.56
CA LEU A 231 11.94 11.50 20.35
C LEU A 231 11.17 12.65 20.99
N THR A 232 10.33 13.35 20.23
CA THR A 232 9.56 14.50 20.73
C THR A 232 8.55 14.10 21.80
N ASN A 233 7.92 12.93 21.66
CA ASN A 233 6.88 12.47 22.59
C ASN A 233 7.40 11.58 23.72
N GLY A 234 8.69 11.25 23.75
CA GLY A 234 9.28 10.39 24.78
C GLY A 234 8.76 8.94 24.74
N VAL A 235 8.44 8.42 23.56
CA VAL A 235 7.94 7.06 23.34
C VAL A 235 8.89 6.27 22.43
N SER A 236 8.69 4.96 22.29
CA SER A 236 9.51 4.14 21.38
C SER A 236 9.12 4.36 19.91
N GLU A 237 10.07 4.18 18.99
CA GLU A 237 9.77 4.17 17.54
C GLU A 237 8.76 3.07 17.18
N GLU A 238 8.77 1.94 17.89
CA GLU A 238 7.79 0.86 17.72
C GLU A 238 6.38 1.31 18.09
N SER A 239 6.22 2.09 19.16
CA SER A 239 4.93 2.66 19.56
C SER A 239 4.39 3.62 18.49
N VAL A 240 5.25 4.48 17.94
CA VAL A 240 4.87 5.39 16.85
C VAL A 240 4.52 4.62 15.59
N TRP A 241 5.33 3.61 15.22
CA TRP A 241 5.04 2.74 14.09
C TRP A 241 3.71 2.00 14.26
N GLY A 242 3.42 1.49 15.46
CA GLY A 242 2.14 0.85 15.78
C GLY A 242 0.94 1.80 15.62
N ALA A 243 1.09 3.07 16.03
CA ALA A 243 0.07 4.09 15.82
C ALA A 243 -0.12 4.43 14.33
N LEU A 244 0.98 4.56 13.57
CA LEU A 244 0.93 4.75 12.11
C LEU A 244 0.26 3.56 11.42
N MET A 245 0.54 2.34 11.85
CA MET A 245 -0.11 1.15 11.27
C MET A 245 -1.60 1.09 11.62
N ARG A 246 -1.97 1.48 12.83
CA ARG A 246 -3.38 1.59 13.22
C ARG A 246 -4.12 2.58 12.31
N GLY A 247 -3.58 3.79 12.13
CA GLY A 247 -4.17 4.80 11.25
C GLY A 247 -4.27 4.34 9.79
N TYR A 248 -3.27 3.57 9.30
CA TYR A 248 -3.30 2.96 7.98
C TYR A 248 -4.44 1.95 7.81
N PHE A 249 -4.69 1.11 8.82
CA PHE A 249 -5.80 0.14 8.81
C PHE A 249 -7.17 0.76 9.10
N GLU A 250 -7.23 1.90 9.79
CA GLU A 250 -8.48 2.62 10.07
C GLU A 250 -8.82 3.66 8.99
N GLY A 251 -7.87 3.97 8.10
CA GLY A 251 -8.00 4.98 7.03
C GLY A 251 -8.10 6.38 7.60
N GLU A 252 -7.23 6.68 8.55
CA GLU A 252 -7.21 7.96 9.25
C GLU A 252 -6.99 9.12 8.28
N ASP A 253 -7.73 10.21 8.48
CA ASP A 253 -7.60 11.42 7.68
C ASP A 253 -6.52 12.32 8.30
N LEU A 254 -5.33 12.31 7.69
CA LEU A 254 -4.19 13.15 8.11
C LEU A 254 -4.43 14.65 7.94
N LEU A 255 -5.51 15.06 7.26
CA LEU A 255 -5.88 16.46 7.07
C LEU A 255 -6.82 17.00 8.14
N ARG A 256 -7.26 16.18 9.11
CA ARG A 256 -8.05 16.70 10.22
C ARG A 256 -7.26 17.79 10.95
N GLU A 257 -7.98 18.84 11.33
CA GLU A 257 -7.36 20.03 11.92
C GLU A 257 -6.62 19.71 13.23
N ASP A 258 -7.11 18.76 14.03
CA ASP A 258 -6.42 18.32 15.24
C ASP A 258 -5.07 17.64 14.96
N PHE A 259 -4.95 16.89 13.85
CA PHE A 259 -3.65 16.38 13.41
C PHE A 259 -2.73 17.50 12.93
N LYS A 260 -3.23 18.42 12.10
CA LYS A 260 -2.42 19.54 11.60
C LYS A 260 -1.88 20.40 12.74
N GLU A 261 -2.72 20.72 13.73
CA GLU A 261 -2.32 21.45 14.93
C GLU A 261 -1.21 20.70 15.67
N TRP A 262 -1.41 19.41 15.94
CA TRP A 262 -0.42 18.60 16.66
C TRP A 262 0.90 18.45 15.89
N PHE A 263 0.85 18.19 14.57
CA PHE A 263 2.05 18.12 13.73
C PHE A 263 2.77 19.47 13.65
N GLY A 264 2.04 20.59 13.63
CA GLY A 264 2.60 21.94 13.62
C GLY A 264 3.37 22.31 14.89
N GLU A 265 3.16 21.60 16.01
CA GLU A 265 3.98 21.76 17.22
C GLU A 265 5.36 21.07 17.10
N ILE A 266 5.48 20.09 16.20
CA ILE A 266 6.65 19.19 16.12
C ILE A 266 7.48 19.42 14.85
N LEU A 267 6.79 19.79 13.76
CA LEU A 267 7.28 19.92 12.40
C LEU A 267 7.08 21.35 11.88
N PRO A 268 7.76 21.75 10.80
CA PRO A 268 7.50 23.03 10.14
C PRO A 268 6.00 23.22 9.81
N PRO A 269 5.45 24.45 9.88
CA PRO A 269 4.01 24.69 9.71
C PRO A 269 3.40 24.19 8.41
N ASP A 270 4.17 24.11 7.32
CA ASP A 270 3.75 23.67 5.99
C ASP A 270 4.13 22.21 5.67
N PHE A 271 4.73 21.49 6.64
CA PHE A 271 5.26 20.15 6.42
C PHE A 271 4.18 19.17 5.94
N MET A 272 2.99 19.20 6.54
CA MET A 272 1.90 18.28 6.17
C MET A 272 1.36 18.53 4.76
N ASP A 273 1.27 19.80 4.36
CA ASP A 273 0.82 20.17 3.01
C ASP A 273 1.86 19.75 1.95
N ARG A 274 3.14 19.86 2.28
CA ARG A 274 4.25 19.40 1.44
C ARG A 274 4.28 17.87 1.34
N LEU A 275 4.12 17.17 2.46
CA LEU A 275 4.03 15.70 2.49
C LEU A 275 2.82 15.20 1.69
N MET A 276 1.69 15.92 1.75
CA MET A 276 0.47 15.59 1.03
C MET A 276 0.69 15.56 -0.49
N MET A 277 1.46 16.51 -1.02
CA MET A 277 1.67 16.67 -2.47
C MET A 277 3.08 16.26 -2.91
N ALA A 278 3.82 15.57 -2.05
CA ALA A 278 5.23 15.28 -2.27
C ALA A 278 5.44 14.41 -3.51
N ASP A 279 6.37 14.84 -4.36
CA ASP A 279 7.01 14.02 -5.37
C ASP A 279 8.38 13.51 -4.88
N GLU A 280 9.16 12.89 -5.75
CA GLU A 280 10.48 12.36 -5.36
C GLU A 280 11.49 13.43 -4.93
N GLU A 281 11.40 14.64 -5.49
CA GLU A 281 12.28 15.76 -5.13
C GLU A 281 11.90 16.28 -3.75
N GLU A 282 10.61 16.53 -3.53
CA GLU A 282 10.08 17.02 -2.27
C GLU A 282 10.35 16.03 -1.12
N MET A 283 10.24 14.72 -1.36
CA MET A 283 10.61 13.69 -0.38
C MET A 283 12.07 13.78 0.06
N THR A 284 12.96 14.32 -0.78
CA THR A 284 14.37 14.54 -0.40
C THR A 284 14.48 15.69 0.59
N VAL A 285 13.77 16.79 0.33
CA VAL A 285 13.77 17.97 1.21
C VAL A 285 13.15 17.62 2.57
N LEU A 286 12.00 16.94 2.57
CA LEU A 286 11.34 16.49 3.80
C LEU A 286 12.26 15.57 4.63
N LEU A 287 13.03 14.70 3.99
CA LEU A 287 13.98 13.83 4.68
C LEU A 287 15.11 14.60 5.36
N GLU A 288 15.66 15.62 4.70
CA GLU A 288 16.71 16.47 5.27
C GLU A 288 16.21 17.27 6.49
N GLU A 289 14.95 17.74 6.45
CA GLU A 289 14.31 18.44 7.56
C GLU A 289 14.03 17.53 8.76
N LEU A 290 13.72 16.25 8.52
CA LEU A 290 13.49 15.26 9.56
C LEU A 290 14.80 14.72 10.18
N GLU A 291 15.92 14.75 9.43
CA GLU A 291 17.25 14.31 9.87
C GLU A 291 18.23 15.47 10.17
N PRO A 292 17.89 16.51 10.98
CA PRO A 292 18.81 17.62 11.18
C PRO A 292 20.12 17.16 11.81
N THR A 293 21.22 17.76 11.36
CA THR A 293 22.62 17.39 11.65
C THR A 293 22.96 17.25 13.15
N SER A 294 22.15 17.84 14.04
CA SER A 294 22.26 17.70 15.50
C SER A 294 21.87 16.31 16.01
N LEU A 295 20.98 15.58 15.33
CA LEU A 295 20.58 14.21 15.67
C LEU A 295 21.61 13.17 15.22
N LYS A 296 22.43 13.47 14.21
CA LYS A 296 23.53 12.59 13.75
C LYS A 296 24.69 12.47 14.77
N LYS A 297 24.72 13.29 15.81
CA LYS A 297 25.73 13.24 16.89
C LYS A 297 25.27 12.53 18.16
N ALA A 298 23.98 12.15 18.24
CA ALA A 298 23.39 11.53 19.42
C ALA A 298 23.08 10.02 19.26
N ALA A 299 23.32 9.47 18.07
CA ALA A 299 23.30 8.04 17.76
C ALA A 299 24.73 7.57 17.45
#